data_AF-A0A3D2C7W7-F1
#
_entry.id   AF-A0A3D2C7W7-F1
#
_cell.length_a   1.000
_cell.length_b   1.000
_cell.length_c   1.000
_cell.angle_alpha   90.00
_cell.angle_beta   90.00
_cell.angle_gamma   90.00
#
_symmetry.space_group_name_H-M   'P 1'
#
loop_
_entity.id
_entity.type
_entity.pdbx_description
1 polymer ?
#
loop_
_entity_poly.entity_id
_entity_poly.type
_entity_poly.pdbx_seq_one_letter_code
_entity_poly.pdbx_strand_id
1 'polypeptide(L)'
;REPTAPEGTMALVSGFPAVVIEGTAMTCTDPTASDCFPDRTDMRSRNPRTAIGLSADYQTLYLAVVDGRTSRSIGMYGSELAELMGQLGAWQAFNLDGGGSSTLWTAASGVVNTPSDGYARSIASHLGVFAAPPTGSSTRPWHCVSQPPCASIPPEGGTLDEAGDCFTPFGPPTYLREVATAGEGGSLVWTNQFSGAQPWNQAWWHFDFEDAGEYLLEWHGVADYAVAEGVPHTVRAAGAEHTVLVDQSVGDGWHSLGTFTFAAGGDQGLVIEDQASGAVAANQHIVFDAVRLTRVGDYCGDAGCDADETCTTCPEDCPPADEVAGNGIDDDCDGVIDESDDTGEPPVDSGSMGTTDDDPPASPDPADDTAPPAASSDVDEGGSTGDKGGCATVGPVGGLASLLLLWVGVGRRMRRGS
;
A
#
# COMPACT_ATOMS: atom_id res chain seq x y z
N ARG A 1 -8.57 36.92 -4.31
CA ARG A 1 -7.61 35.83 -4.64
C ARG A 1 -8.13 34.63 -3.91
N GLU A 2 -8.51 33.58 -4.61
CA GLU A 2 -8.76 32.29 -3.97
C GLU A 2 -7.45 31.86 -3.28
N PRO A 3 -7.51 31.39 -2.02
CA PRO A 3 -6.33 30.86 -1.37
C PRO A 3 -5.86 29.65 -2.16
N THR A 4 -4.62 29.70 -2.66
CA THR A 4 -3.94 28.55 -3.24
C THR A 4 -3.54 27.61 -2.11
N ALA A 5 -3.78 26.31 -2.29
CA ALA A 5 -3.30 25.31 -1.34
C ALA A 5 -1.78 25.41 -1.18
N PRO A 6 -1.23 25.18 0.03
CA PRO A 6 0.22 25.11 0.21
C PRO A 6 0.86 24.07 -0.72
N GLU A 7 2.10 24.33 -1.13
CA GLU A 7 2.89 23.39 -1.91
C GLU A 7 3.02 22.05 -1.16
N GLY A 8 2.88 20.93 -1.89
CA GLY A 8 2.83 19.58 -1.30
C GLY A 8 1.44 19.14 -0.82
N THR A 9 0.40 19.96 -0.97
CA THR A 9 -0.98 19.53 -0.67
C THR A 9 -1.46 18.50 -1.69
N MET A 10 -1.69 17.27 -1.25
CA MET A 10 -2.19 16.18 -2.11
C MET A 10 -3.71 16.12 -2.18
N ALA A 11 -4.39 16.51 -1.09
CA ALA A 11 -5.84 16.47 -1.00
C ALA A 11 -6.36 17.53 -0.03
N LEU A 12 -7.62 17.91 -0.22
CA LEU A 12 -8.34 18.83 0.65
C LEU A 12 -9.67 18.18 1.05
N VAL A 13 -9.91 18.09 2.36
CA VAL A 13 -11.21 17.71 2.90
C VAL A 13 -11.83 18.94 3.52
N SER A 14 -13.05 19.28 3.08
CA SER A 14 -13.75 20.42 3.63
C SER A 14 -14.38 20.08 4.99
N GLY A 15 -14.21 21.00 5.94
CA GLY A 15 -14.88 20.96 7.24
C GLY A 15 -15.47 22.32 7.56
N PHE A 16 -16.67 22.34 8.11
CA PHE A 16 -17.34 23.56 8.54
C PHE A 16 -18.36 23.26 9.65
N PRO A 17 -18.51 24.13 10.67
CA PRO A 17 -17.59 25.23 11.03
C PRO A 17 -16.34 24.72 11.76
N ALA A 18 -15.34 25.59 11.93
CA ALA A 18 -14.28 25.36 12.90
C ALA A 18 -14.89 25.29 14.31
N VAL A 19 -14.44 24.33 15.11
CA VAL A 19 -14.92 24.10 16.48
C VAL A 19 -13.82 24.31 17.53
N VAL A 20 -12.55 24.21 17.14
CA VAL A 20 -11.40 24.66 17.93
C VAL A 20 -10.48 25.45 17.01
N ILE A 21 -10.04 26.62 17.45
CA ILE A 21 -9.11 27.49 16.72
C ILE A 21 -7.96 27.82 17.66
N GLU A 22 -6.74 27.44 17.26
CA GLU A 22 -5.51 27.71 18.03
C GLU A 22 -5.63 27.37 19.53
N GLY A 23 -6.10 26.15 19.82
CA GLY A 23 -6.28 25.62 21.18
C GLY A 23 -7.50 26.17 21.92
N THR A 24 -8.23 27.12 21.32
CA THR A 24 -9.41 27.73 21.91
C THR A 24 -10.66 27.07 21.35
N ALA A 25 -11.36 26.29 22.17
CA ALA A 25 -12.66 25.72 21.82
C ALA A 25 -13.70 26.84 21.66
N MET A 26 -14.53 26.75 20.63
CA MET A 26 -15.62 27.70 20.40
C MET A 26 -16.64 27.64 21.53
N THR A 27 -16.85 28.76 22.22
CA THR A 27 -17.85 28.89 23.31
C THR A 27 -19.07 29.66 22.84
N CYS A 28 -20.26 29.20 23.24
CA CYS A 28 -21.52 29.91 23.04
C CYS A 28 -22.05 30.43 24.38
N THR A 29 -22.82 31.53 24.36
CA THR A 29 -23.51 32.02 25.58
C THR A 29 -24.50 30.97 26.12
N ASP A 30 -25.14 30.22 25.22
CA ASP A 30 -25.99 29.06 25.49
C ASP A 30 -25.81 28.03 24.35
N PRO A 31 -25.92 26.71 24.58
CA PRO A 31 -25.76 25.71 23.51
C PRO A 31 -26.71 25.88 22.31
N THR A 32 -27.81 26.63 22.48
CA THR A 32 -28.80 26.94 21.43
C THR A 32 -28.63 28.34 20.83
N ALA A 33 -27.66 29.13 21.30
CA ALA A 33 -27.41 30.48 20.81
C ALA A 33 -26.74 30.48 19.42
N SER A 34 -26.93 31.57 18.67
CA SER A 34 -26.36 31.76 17.33
C SER A 34 -25.06 32.58 17.34
N ASP A 35 -24.56 32.96 18.51
CA ASP A 35 -23.37 33.80 18.65
C ASP A 35 -22.07 33.09 18.22
N CYS A 36 -21.95 31.81 18.53
CA CYS A 36 -20.79 30.98 18.18
C CYS A 36 -20.86 30.35 16.79
N PHE A 37 -22.07 30.06 16.29
CA PHE A 37 -22.31 29.42 14.99
C PHE A 37 -23.51 30.08 14.29
N PRO A 38 -23.36 31.33 13.80
CA PRO A 38 -24.49 32.13 13.29
C PRO A 38 -25.17 31.47 12.08
N ASP A 39 -24.37 30.96 11.14
CA ASP A 39 -24.85 30.41 9.86
C ASP A 39 -25.16 28.91 9.90
N ARG A 40 -25.13 28.29 11.10
CA ARG A 40 -25.27 26.84 11.26
C ARG A 40 -26.31 26.50 12.30
N THR A 41 -27.57 26.44 11.84
CA THR A 41 -28.71 26.12 12.69
C THR A 41 -28.65 24.71 13.27
N ASP A 42 -28.04 23.76 12.54
CA ASP A 42 -27.83 22.39 12.99
C ASP A 42 -26.89 22.33 14.20
N MET A 43 -25.93 23.25 14.34
CA MET A 43 -25.00 23.33 15.48
C MET A 43 -25.70 23.74 16.78
N ARG A 44 -26.90 24.34 16.70
CA ARG A 44 -27.73 24.76 17.84
C ARG A 44 -28.70 23.67 18.31
N SER A 45 -28.60 22.48 17.73
CA SER A 45 -29.38 21.29 18.08
C SER A 45 -28.47 20.12 18.37
N ARG A 46 -28.94 19.16 19.17
CA ARG A 46 -28.21 17.90 19.36
C ARG A 46 -28.36 17.01 18.14
N ASN A 47 -27.23 16.59 17.59
CA ASN A 47 -27.17 15.67 16.45
C ASN A 47 -26.02 14.68 16.64
N PRO A 48 -26.04 13.54 15.94
CA PRO A 48 -24.80 12.82 15.65
C PRO A 48 -23.80 13.76 14.99
N ARG A 49 -22.53 13.65 15.37
CA ARG A 49 -21.46 14.54 14.89
C ARG A 49 -20.28 13.73 14.39
N THR A 50 -19.61 14.30 13.41
CA THR A 50 -18.30 13.86 12.93
C THR A 50 -17.38 15.06 13.04
N ALA A 51 -16.18 14.89 13.60
CA ALA A 51 -15.19 15.96 13.69
C ALA A 51 -13.79 15.43 13.42
N ILE A 52 -12.96 16.35 12.93
CA ILE A 52 -11.54 16.15 12.69
C ILE A 52 -10.77 17.24 13.43
N GLY A 53 -9.61 16.91 13.99
CA GLY A 53 -8.71 17.91 14.54
C GLY A 53 -7.27 17.46 14.58
N LEU A 54 -6.36 18.41 14.76
CA LEU A 54 -4.93 18.19 14.89
C LEU A 54 -4.44 18.75 16.24
N SER A 55 -3.45 18.10 16.85
CA SER A 55 -2.73 18.64 18.01
C SER A 55 -1.90 19.87 17.63
N ALA A 56 -1.38 20.59 18.64
CA ALA A 56 -0.62 21.82 18.44
C ALA A 56 0.71 21.62 17.69
N ASP A 57 1.32 20.45 17.86
CA ASP A 57 2.52 20.03 17.13
C ASP A 57 2.21 19.37 15.77
N TYR A 58 0.92 19.26 15.41
CA TYR A 58 0.43 18.59 14.22
C TYR A 58 0.87 17.11 14.09
N GLN A 59 1.32 16.50 15.18
CA GLN A 59 1.74 15.09 15.22
C GLN A 59 0.59 14.14 15.59
N THR A 60 -0.56 14.66 16.02
CA THR A 60 -1.72 13.84 16.38
C THR A 60 -2.95 14.23 15.58
N LEU A 61 -3.54 13.26 14.89
CA LEU A 61 -4.84 13.39 14.24
C LEU A 61 -5.94 12.85 15.17
N TYR A 62 -6.96 13.66 15.40
CA TYR A 62 -8.16 13.31 16.14
C TYR A 62 -9.31 13.09 15.17
N LEU A 63 -9.89 11.90 15.20
CA LEU A 63 -11.16 11.60 14.54
C LEU A 63 -12.20 11.23 15.59
N ALA A 64 -13.28 12.01 15.63
CA ALA A 64 -14.35 11.83 16.60
C ALA A 64 -15.68 11.59 15.89
N VAL A 65 -16.37 10.51 16.27
CA VAL A 65 -17.77 10.25 15.89
C VAL A 65 -18.62 10.14 17.15
N VAL A 66 -19.66 10.98 17.19
CA VAL A 66 -20.63 11.05 18.28
C VAL A 66 -21.94 10.50 17.75
N ASP A 67 -22.45 9.43 18.35
CA ASP A 67 -23.78 8.90 18.03
C ASP A 67 -24.88 9.89 18.45
N GLY A 68 -26.06 9.82 17.85
CA GLY A 68 -27.18 10.68 18.22
C GLY A 68 -28.51 10.21 17.65
N ARG A 69 -29.62 10.82 18.10
CA ARG A 69 -31.00 10.47 17.72
C ARG A 69 -31.38 9.01 18.03
N THR A 70 -30.67 8.37 18.95
CA THR A 70 -30.98 7.00 19.41
C THR A 70 -31.36 7.00 20.89
N SER A 71 -31.88 5.88 21.40
CA SER A 71 -32.13 5.69 22.83
C SER A 71 -30.83 5.68 23.66
N ARG A 72 -29.69 5.38 23.02
CA ARG A 72 -28.37 5.28 23.66
C ARG A 72 -27.61 6.60 23.67
N SER A 73 -27.78 7.44 22.65
CA SER A 73 -27.16 8.76 22.58
C SER A 73 -28.11 9.79 21.97
N ILE A 74 -28.23 10.93 22.64
CA ILE A 74 -29.00 12.08 22.15
C ILE A 74 -28.20 12.97 21.18
N GLY A 75 -26.88 12.75 21.05
CA GLY A 75 -25.99 13.60 20.26
C GLY A 75 -25.51 14.85 21.00
N MET A 76 -24.75 15.68 20.30
CA MET A 76 -24.11 16.89 20.84
C MET A 76 -24.52 18.16 20.11
N TYR A 77 -24.59 19.26 20.89
CA TYR A 77 -24.54 20.62 20.35
C TYR A 77 -23.16 20.89 19.75
N GLY A 78 -23.07 21.92 18.89
CA GLY A 78 -21.80 22.35 18.34
C GLY A 78 -20.79 22.79 19.39
N SER A 79 -21.25 23.46 20.45
CA SER A 79 -20.41 23.86 21.59
C SER A 79 -19.89 22.68 22.40
N GLU A 80 -20.70 21.63 22.57
CA GLU A 80 -20.27 20.41 23.26
C GLU A 80 -19.25 19.63 22.43
N LEU A 81 -19.40 19.62 21.10
CA LEU A 81 -18.40 19.07 20.19
C LEU A 81 -17.09 19.86 20.25
N ALA A 82 -17.16 21.20 20.30
CA ALA A 82 -16.00 22.07 20.48
C ALA A 82 -15.28 21.77 21.79
N GLU A 83 -16.03 21.65 22.90
CA GLU A 83 -15.49 21.29 24.21
C GLU A 83 -14.85 19.89 24.18
N LEU A 84 -15.50 18.89 23.57
CA LEU A 84 -14.94 17.54 23.43
C LEU A 84 -13.61 17.56 22.67
N MET A 85 -13.55 18.22 21.52
CA MET A 85 -12.32 18.29 20.71
C MET A 85 -11.21 19.04 21.46
N GLY A 86 -11.54 20.09 22.22
CA GLY A 86 -10.60 20.77 23.11
C GLY A 86 -10.08 19.87 24.23
N GLN A 87 -10.96 19.09 24.88
CA GLN A 87 -10.58 18.13 25.94
C GLN A 87 -9.71 16.99 25.40
N LEU A 88 -9.89 16.60 24.13
CA LEU A 88 -9.02 15.64 23.46
C LEU A 88 -7.62 16.17 23.15
N GLY A 89 -7.41 17.50 23.24
CA GLY A 89 -6.14 18.13 22.93
C GLY A 89 -6.02 18.60 21.49
N ALA A 90 -7.13 18.77 20.77
CA ALA A 90 -7.10 19.40 19.46
C ALA A 90 -6.72 20.88 19.59
N TRP A 91 -5.74 21.31 18.80
CA TRP A 91 -5.35 22.71 18.63
C TRP A 91 -6.13 23.37 17.51
N GLN A 92 -6.38 22.65 16.42
CA GLN A 92 -7.26 23.08 15.34
C GLN A 92 -8.26 21.97 15.07
N ALA A 93 -9.55 22.27 15.04
CA ALA A 93 -10.58 21.27 14.77
C ALA A 93 -11.76 21.83 13.99
N PHE A 94 -12.36 20.97 13.16
CA PHE A 94 -13.52 21.29 12.32
C PHE A 94 -14.61 20.24 12.50
N ASN A 95 -15.85 20.68 12.49
CA ASN A 95 -17.00 19.80 12.30
C ASN A 95 -17.08 19.36 10.83
N LEU A 96 -17.38 18.09 10.60
CA LEU A 96 -17.66 17.49 9.29
C LEU A 96 -19.18 17.23 9.13
N ASP A 97 -19.58 16.59 8.03
CA ASP A 97 -20.97 16.18 7.88
C ASP A 97 -21.40 15.21 9.00
N GLY A 98 -22.61 15.40 9.50
CA GLY A 98 -23.13 14.75 10.70
C GLY A 98 -24.47 14.05 10.47
N GLY A 99 -25.25 13.87 11.54
CA GLY A 99 -26.56 13.23 11.42
C GLY A 99 -26.45 11.78 10.96
N GLY A 100 -27.30 11.35 10.02
CA GLY A 100 -27.27 9.97 9.50
C GLY A 100 -25.99 9.62 8.73
N SER A 101 -25.19 10.62 8.35
CA SER A 101 -23.90 10.43 7.72
C SER A 101 -22.81 10.01 8.72
N SER A 102 -22.96 10.32 10.01
CA SER A 102 -21.94 10.02 11.03
C SER A 102 -21.70 8.53 11.18
N THR A 103 -20.59 8.08 10.63
CA THR A 103 -20.17 6.68 10.62
C THR A 103 -18.66 6.61 10.86
N LEU A 104 -18.24 5.76 11.79
CA LEU A 104 -16.85 5.38 11.98
C LEU A 104 -16.70 3.91 11.65
N TRP A 105 -15.74 3.60 10.79
CA TRP A 105 -15.40 2.24 10.41
C TRP A 105 -13.95 1.95 10.78
N THR A 106 -13.68 0.72 11.18
CA THR A 106 -12.32 0.22 11.44
C THR A 106 -12.15 -1.14 10.76
N ALA A 107 -10.95 -1.44 10.28
CA ALA A 107 -10.66 -2.72 9.63
C ALA A 107 -10.97 -3.92 10.55
N ALA A 108 -10.66 -3.78 11.84
CA ALA A 108 -10.83 -4.87 12.81
C ALA A 108 -12.30 -5.13 13.20
N SER A 109 -13.21 -4.17 13.04
CA SER A 109 -14.55 -4.28 13.65
C SER A 109 -15.68 -3.77 12.76
N GLY A 110 -15.40 -3.41 11.52
CA GLY A 110 -16.38 -2.80 10.65
C GLY A 110 -16.87 -1.46 11.20
N VAL A 111 -18.17 -1.19 11.08
CA VAL A 111 -18.79 0.02 11.67
C VAL A 111 -18.80 -0.11 13.19
N VAL A 112 -18.10 0.80 13.88
CA VAL A 112 -17.92 0.76 15.34
C VAL A 112 -18.91 1.62 16.11
N ASN A 113 -19.60 2.53 15.43
CA ASN A 113 -20.62 3.39 16.03
C ASN A 113 -22.04 2.90 15.73
N THR A 114 -23.08 3.59 16.25
CA THR A 114 -24.48 3.28 15.94
C THR A 114 -25.08 4.35 15.01
N PRO A 115 -25.12 4.12 13.68
CA PRO A 115 -25.68 5.09 12.74
C PRO A 115 -27.13 5.45 13.07
N SER A 116 -27.47 6.74 12.98
CA SER A 116 -28.79 7.21 13.42
C SER A 116 -29.95 6.75 12.55
N ASP A 117 -29.68 6.34 11.32
CA ASP A 117 -30.68 5.85 10.36
C ASP A 117 -30.91 4.33 10.52
N GLY A 118 -30.22 3.68 11.47
CA GLY A 118 -30.24 2.23 11.69
C GLY A 118 -29.24 1.46 10.83
N TYR A 119 -28.67 2.11 9.82
CA TYR A 119 -27.60 1.61 8.94
C TYR A 119 -26.71 2.79 8.51
N ALA A 120 -25.50 2.49 8.04
CA ALA A 120 -24.59 3.51 7.50
C ALA A 120 -25.17 4.10 6.21
N ARG A 121 -25.35 5.42 6.17
CA ARG A 121 -25.91 6.13 5.02
C ARG A 121 -24.88 6.20 3.89
N SER A 122 -25.34 6.07 2.64
CA SER A 122 -24.51 6.40 1.47
C SER A 122 -24.17 7.90 1.47
N ILE A 123 -22.88 8.21 1.34
CA ILE A 123 -22.32 9.56 1.36
C ILE A 123 -21.41 9.77 0.15
N ALA A 124 -21.26 11.01 -0.28
CA ALA A 124 -20.48 11.35 -1.48
C ALA A 124 -18.96 11.26 -1.26
N SER A 125 -18.48 11.40 -0.02
CA SER A 125 -17.05 11.39 0.30
C SER A 125 -16.82 10.96 1.76
N HIS A 126 -15.63 10.44 2.04
CA HIS A 126 -15.18 10.06 3.39
C HIS A 126 -13.69 10.35 3.54
N LEU A 127 -13.19 10.35 4.78
CA LEU A 127 -11.77 10.41 5.10
C LEU A 127 -11.31 9.04 5.59
N GLY A 128 -10.37 8.42 4.87
CA GLY A 128 -9.66 7.22 5.32
C GLY A 128 -8.33 7.59 5.97
N VAL A 129 -7.96 6.90 7.04
CA VAL A 129 -6.61 6.98 7.62
C VAL A 129 -5.95 5.62 7.50
N PHE A 130 -4.79 5.63 6.86
CA PHE A 130 -3.92 4.47 6.72
C PHE A 130 -2.70 4.74 7.58
N ALA A 131 -2.49 3.93 8.62
CA ALA A 131 -1.24 3.97 9.38
C ALA A 131 -0.29 2.97 8.73
N ALA A 132 0.82 3.47 8.16
CA ALA A 132 1.93 2.61 7.79
C ALA A 132 2.45 1.89 9.04
N PRO A 133 2.95 0.64 8.93
CA PRO A 133 3.68 0.01 10.03
C PRO A 133 4.87 0.90 10.44
N PRO A 134 5.33 0.83 11.70
CA PRO A 134 6.44 1.66 12.19
C PRO A 134 7.67 1.55 11.28
N THR A 135 8.38 2.67 11.14
CA THR A 135 9.47 2.92 10.18
C THR A 135 10.46 1.77 10.03
N GLY A 136 10.70 1.40 8.78
CA GLY A 136 11.50 0.25 8.32
C GLY A 136 10.93 -0.38 7.05
N SER A 137 9.66 -0.09 6.74
CA SER A 137 8.98 -0.54 5.53
C SER A 137 8.61 0.66 4.67
N SER A 138 9.25 0.84 3.52
CA SER A 138 8.86 1.80 2.48
C SER A 138 7.63 1.33 1.69
N THR A 139 6.70 0.62 2.33
CA THR A 139 5.53 0.06 1.67
C THR A 139 4.36 1.00 1.86
N ARG A 140 3.83 1.52 0.75
CA ARG A 140 2.42 1.88 0.68
C ARG A 140 1.63 0.69 1.25
N PRO A 141 0.66 0.84 2.16
CA PRO A 141 -0.04 -0.31 2.70
C PRO A 141 -0.83 -0.96 1.57
N TRP A 142 -0.31 -2.07 1.07
CA TRP A 142 -1.07 -3.03 0.30
C TRP A 142 -2.15 -3.57 1.24
N HIS A 143 -3.35 -3.01 1.13
CA HIS A 143 -4.66 -3.45 1.62
C HIS A 143 -4.81 -4.18 2.98
N CYS A 144 -5.67 -3.60 3.83
CA CYS A 144 -6.48 -4.33 4.82
C CYS A 144 -7.91 -4.50 4.28
N VAL A 145 -8.07 -5.33 3.26
CA VAL A 145 -9.31 -6.11 3.13
C VAL A 145 -8.93 -7.47 3.68
N SER A 146 -9.71 -8.05 4.59
CA SER A 146 -9.61 -9.50 4.80
C SER A 146 -10.09 -10.14 3.50
N GLN A 147 -9.18 -10.35 2.56
CA GLN A 147 -9.41 -11.21 1.41
C GLN A 147 -9.78 -12.59 1.96
N PRO A 148 -10.72 -13.34 1.33
CA PRO A 148 -10.74 -14.78 1.51
C PRO A 148 -9.30 -15.29 1.34
N PRO A 149 -8.82 -16.24 2.17
CA PRO A 149 -7.49 -16.78 1.95
C PRO A 149 -7.46 -17.31 0.52
N CYS A 150 -6.65 -16.65 -0.31
CA CYS A 150 -6.42 -17.13 -1.66
C CYS A 150 -5.63 -18.44 -1.54
N ALA A 151 -5.72 -19.31 -2.55
CA ALA A 151 -5.06 -20.61 -2.46
C ALA A 151 -3.54 -20.40 -2.36
N SER A 152 -2.89 -21.09 -1.42
CA SER A 152 -1.44 -21.09 -1.33
C SER A 152 -0.84 -21.65 -2.63
N ILE A 153 0.17 -20.97 -3.13
CA ILE A 153 0.94 -21.30 -4.33
C ILE A 153 1.92 -22.40 -3.93
N PRO A 154 1.82 -23.58 -4.56
CA PRO A 154 2.70 -24.71 -4.23
C PRO A 154 4.13 -24.41 -4.69
N PRO A 155 5.13 -25.18 -4.24
CA PRO A 155 6.52 -24.92 -4.56
C PRO A 155 6.76 -24.76 -6.07
N GLU A 156 6.20 -25.62 -6.93
CA GLU A 156 6.34 -25.54 -8.39
C GLU A 156 5.81 -24.24 -9.03
N GLY A 157 5.00 -23.46 -8.31
CA GLY A 157 4.29 -22.29 -8.81
C GLY A 157 2.89 -22.62 -9.32
N GLY A 158 2.32 -21.76 -10.15
CA GLY A 158 0.97 -21.93 -10.67
C GLY A 158 0.45 -20.70 -11.41
N THR A 159 -0.78 -20.82 -11.90
CA THR A 159 -1.51 -19.74 -12.58
C THR A 159 -2.58 -19.17 -11.66
N LEU A 160 -2.61 -17.85 -11.52
CA LEU A 160 -3.63 -17.12 -10.78
C LEU A 160 -4.44 -16.27 -11.77
N ASP A 161 -5.71 -16.62 -11.87
CA ASP A 161 -6.68 -16.05 -12.80
C ASP A 161 -7.49 -14.92 -12.14
N GLU A 162 -7.97 -13.94 -12.91
CA GLU A 162 -8.77 -12.81 -12.42
C GLU A 162 -10.16 -13.23 -11.92
N ALA A 163 -10.66 -14.40 -12.31
CA ALA A 163 -11.86 -14.98 -11.71
C ALA A 163 -11.59 -15.66 -10.36
N GLY A 164 -10.32 -15.79 -9.96
CA GLY A 164 -9.89 -16.48 -8.74
C GLY A 164 -9.86 -15.61 -7.47
N ASP A 165 -9.72 -16.27 -6.32
CA ASP A 165 -9.70 -15.62 -5.01
C ASP A 165 -8.45 -14.76 -4.75
N CYS A 166 -7.40 -14.91 -5.57
CA CYS A 166 -6.15 -14.14 -5.47
C CYS A 166 -6.25 -12.75 -6.10
N PHE A 167 -7.30 -12.49 -6.88
CA PHE A 167 -7.45 -11.27 -7.66
C PHE A 167 -8.43 -10.30 -7.00
N THR A 168 -8.08 -9.01 -7.02
CA THR A 168 -8.99 -7.93 -6.62
C THR A 168 -8.90 -6.74 -7.57
N PRO A 169 -10.01 -6.36 -8.24
CA PRO A 169 -10.06 -5.11 -8.96
C PRO A 169 -10.38 -3.96 -8.01
N PHE A 170 -9.71 -2.82 -8.20
CA PHE A 170 -9.92 -1.60 -7.45
C PHE A 170 -10.26 -0.43 -8.39
N GLY A 171 -11.12 0.47 -7.93
CA GLY A 171 -11.54 1.65 -8.68
C GLY A 171 -13.05 1.72 -8.94
N PRO A 172 -13.53 2.76 -9.63
CA PRO A 172 -14.94 2.87 -9.96
C PRO A 172 -15.40 1.75 -10.91
N PRO A 173 -16.39 0.92 -10.53
CA PRO A 173 -16.81 -0.25 -11.32
C PRO A 173 -17.39 0.10 -12.70
N THR A 174 -17.70 1.38 -12.95
CA THR A 174 -18.12 1.84 -14.29
C THR A 174 -16.98 1.83 -15.31
N TYR A 175 -15.73 1.77 -14.87
CA TYR A 175 -14.55 1.76 -15.73
C TYR A 175 -13.85 0.41 -15.81
N LEU A 176 -14.24 -0.54 -14.97
CA LEU A 176 -13.84 -1.95 -15.02
C LEU A 176 -14.87 -2.72 -15.87
N ARG A 177 -14.41 -3.40 -16.91
CA ARG A 177 -15.28 -4.13 -17.84
C ARG A 177 -14.88 -5.58 -17.89
N GLU A 178 -15.84 -6.45 -17.62
CA GLU A 178 -15.67 -7.90 -17.70
C GLU A 178 -16.03 -8.41 -19.09
N VAL A 179 -15.26 -9.39 -19.57
CA VAL A 179 -15.49 -10.12 -20.81
C VAL A 179 -15.44 -11.60 -20.49
N ALA A 180 -16.54 -12.34 -20.70
CA ALA A 180 -16.64 -13.76 -20.33
C ALA A 180 -16.37 -14.74 -21.50
N THR A 181 -15.61 -14.31 -22.50
CA THR A 181 -15.35 -15.08 -23.74
C THR A 181 -13.94 -14.91 -24.28
N ALA A 182 -13.04 -14.32 -23.50
CA ALA A 182 -11.66 -14.02 -23.86
C ALA A 182 -10.79 -14.14 -22.60
N GLY A 183 -9.47 -14.11 -22.75
CA GLY A 183 -8.54 -14.29 -21.64
C GLY A 183 -8.22 -15.73 -21.32
N GLU A 184 -7.20 -15.92 -20.49
CA GLU A 184 -6.91 -17.19 -19.85
C GLU A 184 -8.08 -17.55 -18.91
N GLY A 185 -8.35 -18.83 -18.69
CA GLY A 185 -9.51 -19.25 -17.88
C GLY A 185 -10.90 -18.95 -18.48
N GLY A 186 -10.98 -18.16 -19.55
CA GLY A 186 -12.20 -17.85 -20.30
C GLY A 186 -12.91 -16.56 -19.86
N SER A 187 -12.26 -15.73 -19.04
CA SER A 187 -12.69 -14.35 -18.80
C SER A 187 -11.50 -13.39 -18.75
N LEU A 188 -11.79 -12.09 -18.81
CA LEU A 188 -10.84 -11.04 -18.44
C LEU A 188 -11.58 -9.82 -17.91
N VAL A 189 -10.84 -8.96 -17.20
CA VAL A 189 -11.26 -7.61 -16.85
C VAL A 189 -10.39 -6.62 -17.62
N TRP A 190 -10.95 -5.50 -18.05
CA TRP A 190 -10.15 -4.42 -18.63
C TRP A 190 -10.63 -3.03 -18.23
N THR A 191 -9.69 -2.08 -18.22
CA THR A 191 -9.94 -0.66 -18.02
C THR A 191 -9.30 0.18 -19.13
N ASN A 192 -9.69 1.44 -19.24
CA ASN A 192 -8.96 2.37 -20.11
C ASN A 192 -7.75 2.91 -19.37
N GLN A 193 -6.64 3.03 -20.07
CA GLN A 193 -5.51 3.83 -19.62
C GLN A 193 -5.96 5.29 -19.41
N PHE A 194 -5.41 5.92 -18.39
CA PHE A 194 -5.84 7.20 -17.88
C PHE A 194 -4.65 8.14 -17.67
N SER A 195 -4.70 9.31 -18.31
CA SER A 195 -3.72 10.38 -18.08
C SER A 195 -4.09 11.14 -16.82
N GLY A 196 -3.47 10.78 -15.70
CA GLY A 196 -3.71 11.40 -14.40
C GLY A 196 -2.47 11.36 -13.51
N ALA A 197 -2.47 12.19 -12.47
CA ALA A 197 -1.40 12.18 -11.47
C ALA A 197 -1.40 10.90 -10.60
N GLN A 198 -2.52 10.17 -10.61
CA GLN A 198 -2.72 8.91 -9.89
C GLN A 198 -3.65 8.01 -10.71
N PRO A 199 -3.54 6.68 -10.58
CA PRO A 199 -4.46 5.74 -11.20
C PRO A 199 -5.88 5.89 -10.63
N TRP A 200 -6.87 5.57 -11.45
CA TRP A 200 -8.28 5.50 -11.04
C TRP A 200 -8.72 4.07 -10.83
N ASN A 201 -8.26 3.16 -11.69
CA ASN A 201 -8.48 1.74 -11.58
C ASN A 201 -7.16 0.99 -11.51
N GLN A 202 -7.18 -0.11 -10.78
CA GLN A 202 -6.04 -1.00 -10.60
C GLN A 202 -6.54 -2.43 -10.49
N ALA A 203 -5.64 -3.38 -10.71
CA ALA A 203 -5.86 -4.80 -10.48
C ALA A 203 -4.73 -5.36 -9.64
N TRP A 204 -5.10 -6.17 -8.65
CA TRP A 204 -4.19 -6.68 -7.64
C TRP A 204 -4.22 -8.21 -7.68
N TRP A 205 -3.05 -8.83 -7.74
CA TRP A 205 -2.88 -10.25 -7.41
C TRP A 205 -2.09 -10.37 -6.13
N HIS A 206 -2.65 -11.09 -5.16
CA HIS A 206 -1.94 -11.45 -3.94
C HIS A 206 -1.25 -12.81 -4.10
N PHE A 207 0.00 -12.90 -3.63
CA PHE A 207 0.75 -14.15 -3.66
C PHE A 207 0.97 -14.67 -2.23
N ASP A 208 0.43 -15.86 -1.96
CA ASP A 208 0.68 -16.61 -0.73
C ASP A 208 1.44 -17.89 -1.09
N PHE A 209 2.72 -17.99 -0.77
CA PHE A 209 3.54 -19.16 -1.12
C PHE A 209 3.62 -20.18 0.02
N GLU A 210 3.53 -21.46 -0.32
CA GLU A 210 3.79 -22.56 0.62
C GLU A 210 5.25 -22.56 1.08
N ASP A 211 6.18 -22.36 0.15
CA ASP A 211 7.62 -22.31 0.38
C ASP A 211 8.24 -21.02 -0.17
N ALA A 212 9.27 -20.52 0.51
CA ALA A 212 10.08 -19.45 -0.04
C ALA A 212 10.87 -19.94 -1.26
N GLY A 213 11.07 -19.05 -2.23
CA GLY A 213 11.80 -19.40 -3.44
C GLY A 213 11.84 -18.27 -4.44
N GLU A 214 12.61 -18.50 -5.48
CA GLU A 214 12.69 -17.63 -6.62
C GLU A 214 11.72 -18.10 -7.70
N TYR A 215 10.99 -17.17 -8.31
CA TYR A 215 9.95 -17.46 -9.29
C TYR A 215 10.03 -16.49 -10.46
N LEU A 216 9.97 -17.03 -11.68
CA LEU A 216 9.65 -16.29 -12.88
C LEU A 216 8.18 -15.86 -12.78
N LEU A 217 7.94 -14.56 -12.88
CA LEU A 217 6.59 -13.98 -12.90
C LEU A 217 6.23 -13.55 -14.32
N GLU A 218 5.11 -14.04 -14.82
CA GLU A 218 4.59 -13.72 -16.15
C GLU A 218 3.16 -13.18 -16.06
N TRP A 219 2.79 -12.32 -17.00
CA TRP A 219 1.42 -11.85 -17.22
C TRP A 219 0.86 -12.41 -18.53
N HIS A 220 -0.46 -12.55 -18.63
CA HIS A 220 -1.12 -13.02 -19.84
C HIS A 220 -1.68 -11.87 -20.68
N GLY A 221 -1.22 -11.79 -21.94
CA GLY A 221 -1.68 -10.84 -22.93
C GLY A 221 -2.82 -11.38 -23.78
N VAL A 222 -3.74 -10.48 -24.14
CA VAL A 222 -4.92 -10.77 -24.97
C VAL A 222 -5.04 -9.69 -26.04
N ALA A 223 -4.45 -9.91 -27.22
CA ALA A 223 -4.22 -8.91 -28.26
C ALA A 223 -5.48 -8.17 -28.74
N ASP A 224 -6.65 -8.82 -28.68
CA ASP A 224 -7.93 -8.20 -29.04
C ASP A 224 -8.38 -7.11 -28.04
N TYR A 225 -7.79 -7.09 -26.83
CA TYR A 225 -8.14 -6.17 -25.74
C TYR A 225 -6.94 -5.40 -25.19
N ALA A 226 -5.76 -6.00 -25.10
CA ALA A 226 -4.55 -5.45 -24.52
C ALA A 226 -3.82 -4.60 -25.58
N VAL A 227 -3.95 -3.28 -25.50
CA VAL A 227 -3.42 -2.37 -26.54
C VAL A 227 -2.71 -1.14 -25.99
N ALA A 228 -2.61 -1.01 -24.67
CA ALA A 228 -1.93 0.10 -24.02
C ALA A 228 -0.43 -0.18 -23.85
N GLU A 229 0.37 0.86 -24.06
CA GLU A 229 1.82 0.85 -23.83
C GLU A 229 2.17 1.53 -22.50
N GLY A 230 3.31 1.16 -21.90
CA GLY A 230 3.84 1.80 -20.69
C GLY A 230 2.94 1.64 -19.47
N VAL A 231 2.31 0.47 -19.33
CA VAL A 231 1.40 0.12 -18.23
C VAL A 231 2.22 -0.25 -16.99
N PRO A 232 2.09 0.46 -15.86
CA PRO A 232 2.84 0.13 -14.65
C PRO A 232 2.39 -1.22 -14.07
N HIS A 233 3.34 -2.16 -14.00
CA HIS A 233 3.23 -3.43 -13.31
C HIS A 233 4.19 -3.40 -12.12
N THR A 234 3.66 -3.23 -10.91
CA THR A 234 4.45 -3.14 -9.68
C THR A 234 4.43 -4.47 -8.94
N VAL A 235 5.57 -5.14 -8.91
CA VAL A 235 5.80 -6.40 -8.19
C VAL A 235 6.34 -6.09 -6.81
N ARG A 236 5.74 -6.71 -5.78
CA ARG A 236 6.25 -6.65 -4.41
C ARG A 236 6.90 -7.97 -4.03
N ALA A 237 8.23 -7.96 -3.96
CA ALA A 237 9.06 -9.14 -3.71
C ALA A 237 10.22 -8.77 -2.76
N ALA A 238 10.69 -9.72 -1.95
CA ALA A 238 11.81 -9.54 -1.02
C ALA A 238 11.78 -8.25 -0.13
N GLY A 239 10.60 -7.69 0.15
CA GLY A 239 10.43 -6.44 0.91
C GLY A 239 10.65 -5.15 0.12
N ALA A 240 10.85 -5.24 -1.19
CA ALA A 240 10.96 -4.13 -2.13
C ALA A 240 9.77 -4.09 -3.13
N GLU A 241 9.63 -2.95 -3.81
CA GLU A 241 8.71 -2.77 -4.94
C GLU A 241 9.52 -2.55 -6.22
N HIS A 242 9.17 -3.28 -7.27
CA HIS A 242 9.80 -3.23 -8.59
C HIS A 242 8.71 -2.87 -9.60
N THR A 243 8.85 -1.74 -10.29
CA THR A 243 7.86 -1.30 -11.28
C THR A 243 8.40 -1.48 -12.68
N VAL A 244 7.73 -2.35 -13.45
CA VAL A 244 8.00 -2.56 -14.88
C VAL A 244 6.97 -1.79 -15.70
N LEU A 245 7.41 -1.00 -16.66
CA LEU A 245 6.52 -0.34 -17.62
C LEU A 245 6.28 -1.29 -18.80
N VAL A 246 5.14 -1.96 -18.80
CA VAL A 246 4.83 -3.03 -19.75
C VAL A 246 4.14 -2.47 -21.00
N ASP A 247 4.62 -2.87 -22.17
CA ASP A 247 3.85 -2.77 -23.40
C ASP A 247 2.86 -3.95 -23.47
N GLN A 248 1.57 -3.69 -23.23
CA GLN A 248 0.56 -4.74 -23.30
C GLN A 248 0.11 -5.05 -24.74
N SER A 249 0.59 -4.30 -25.74
CA SER A 249 0.26 -4.49 -27.16
C SER A 249 1.10 -5.57 -27.87
N VAL A 250 2.07 -6.16 -27.16
CA VAL A 250 3.05 -7.13 -27.70
C VAL A 250 2.42 -8.42 -28.26
N GLY A 251 1.19 -8.75 -27.87
CA GLY A 251 0.41 -9.85 -28.45
C GLY A 251 -0.14 -10.85 -27.42
N ASP A 252 -0.76 -11.92 -27.92
CA ASP A 252 -1.36 -12.97 -27.10
C ASP A 252 -0.31 -13.84 -26.38
N GLY A 253 -0.64 -14.32 -25.19
CA GLY A 253 0.13 -15.34 -24.48
C GLY A 253 0.88 -14.81 -23.25
N TRP A 254 1.83 -15.61 -22.76
CA TRP A 254 2.58 -15.32 -21.53
C TRP A 254 3.81 -14.48 -21.81
N HIS A 255 4.01 -13.43 -21.02
CA HIS A 255 5.10 -12.48 -21.14
C HIS A 255 5.78 -12.27 -19.78
N SER A 256 7.11 -12.25 -19.75
CA SER A 256 7.89 -12.12 -18.52
C SER A 256 7.83 -10.71 -17.91
N LEU A 257 7.76 -10.64 -16.59
CA LEU A 257 8.06 -9.45 -15.79
C LEU A 257 9.44 -9.53 -15.10
N GLY A 258 10.11 -10.66 -15.24
CA GLY A 258 11.38 -10.97 -14.60
C GLY A 258 11.25 -12.02 -13.50
N THR A 259 12.36 -12.24 -12.82
CA THR A 259 12.50 -13.24 -11.75
C THR A 259 12.57 -12.58 -10.38
N PHE A 260 11.80 -13.11 -9.42
CA PHE A 260 11.62 -12.48 -8.13
C PHE A 260 11.72 -13.50 -6.98
N THR A 261 12.40 -13.11 -5.91
CA THR A 261 12.44 -13.89 -4.68
C THR A 261 11.20 -13.61 -3.80
N PHE A 262 10.42 -14.65 -3.55
CA PHE A 262 9.26 -14.64 -2.68
C PHE A 262 9.49 -15.43 -1.39
N ALA A 263 8.78 -15.05 -0.32
CA ALA A 263 8.86 -15.66 1.00
C ALA A 263 7.52 -16.31 1.36
N ALA A 264 7.58 -17.46 2.03
CA ALA A 264 6.38 -18.07 2.59
C ALA A 264 5.71 -17.15 3.62
N GLY A 265 4.40 -16.91 3.45
CA GLY A 265 3.62 -16.00 4.29
C GLY A 265 4.04 -14.52 4.23
N GLY A 266 4.74 -14.10 3.16
CA GLY A 266 5.10 -12.72 2.91
C GLY A 266 3.91 -11.86 2.43
N ASP A 267 4.01 -10.53 2.63
CA ASP A 267 3.08 -9.56 2.04
C ASP A 267 3.59 -9.18 0.64
N GLN A 268 3.15 -9.92 -0.36
CA GLN A 268 3.71 -9.97 -1.71
C GLN A 268 2.61 -10.08 -2.77
N GLY A 269 2.91 -9.66 -4.00
CA GLY A 269 1.91 -9.60 -5.06
C GLY A 269 2.32 -8.77 -6.27
N LEU A 270 1.35 -8.59 -7.17
CA LEU A 270 1.44 -7.74 -8.36
C LEU A 270 0.29 -6.72 -8.35
N VAL A 271 0.59 -5.48 -8.71
CA VAL A 271 -0.40 -4.44 -9.04
C VAL A 271 -0.20 -3.99 -10.46
N ILE A 272 -1.31 -3.94 -11.22
CA ILE A 272 -1.37 -3.32 -12.53
C ILE A 272 -2.22 -2.04 -12.41
N GLU A 273 -1.67 -0.91 -12.83
CA GLU A 273 -2.33 0.40 -12.69
C GLU A 273 -2.76 0.99 -14.04
N ASP A 274 -3.88 1.72 -14.05
CA ASP A 274 -4.36 2.38 -15.29
C ASP A 274 -3.68 3.72 -15.60
N GLN A 275 -2.68 4.13 -14.81
CA GLN A 275 -2.00 5.41 -14.96
C GLN A 275 -1.02 5.41 -16.14
N ALA A 276 -1.04 6.47 -16.93
CA ALA A 276 0.02 6.80 -17.88
C ALA A 276 0.87 7.99 -17.41
N SER A 277 2.16 7.95 -17.74
CA SER A 277 3.10 9.07 -17.55
C SER A 277 2.92 10.22 -18.57
N GLY A 278 2.06 10.03 -19.58
CA GLY A 278 1.89 10.95 -20.70
C GLY A 278 0.47 11.03 -21.26
N ALA A 279 0.36 11.61 -22.46
CA ALA A 279 -0.92 11.71 -23.16
C ALA A 279 -1.40 10.32 -23.61
N VAL A 280 -2.64 9.98 -23.29
CA VAL A 280 -3.24 8.69 -23.64
C VAL A 280 -4.07 8.82 -24.92
N ALA A 281 -3.82 7.95 -25.89
CA ALA A 281 -4.61 7.88 -27.12
C ALA A 281 -6.04 7.36 -26.84
N ALA A 282 -6.94 7.46 -27.81
CA ALA A 282 -8.27 6.88 -27.66
C ALA A 282 -8.19 5.33 -27.68
N ASN A 283 -9.08 4.68 -26.92
CA ASN A 283 -9.21 3.21 -26.86
C ASN A 283 -7.92 2.47 -26.46
N GLN A 284 -7.14 3.06 -25.55
CA GLN A 284 -5.98 2.40 -24.94
C GLN A 284 -6.49 1.55 -23.79
N HIS A 285 -6.75 0.28 -24.06
CA HIS A 285 -7.27 -0.67 -23.07
C HIS A 285 -6.12 -1.40 -22.39
N ILE A 286 -6.23 -1.53 -21.08
CA ILE A 286 -5.34 -2.30 -20.21
C ILE A 286 -6.11 -3.52 -19.74
N VAL A 287 -5.53 -4.69 -19.93
CA VAL A 287 -6.11 -5.98 -19.56
C VAL A 287 -5.57 -6.44 -18.23
N PHE A 288 -6.49 -7.00 -17.44
CA PHE A 288 -6.29 -7.73 -16.22
C PHE A 288 -6.87 -9.14 -16.46
N ASP A 289 -6.01 -10.15 -16.56
CA ASP A 289 -6.39 -11.51 -16.97
C ASP A 289 -5.76 -12.54 -16.04
N ALA A 290 -4.59 -13.08 -16.38
CA ALA A 290 -3.91 -14.03 -15.51
C ALA A 290 -2.44 -13.69 -15.30
N VAL A 291 -1.91 -14.20 -14.19
CA VAL A 291 -0.47 -14.23 -13.90
C VAL A 291 0.00 -15.67 -13.69
N ARG A 292 1.23 -15.97 -14.09
CA ARG A 292 1.86 -17.27 -13.89
C ARG A 292 3.15 -17.09 -13.12
N LEU A 293 3.32 -17.95 -12.11
CA LEU A 293 4.52 -18.07 -11.31
C LEU A 293 5.13 -19.43 -11.63
N THR A 294 6.40 -19.44 -12.03
CA THR A 294 7.14 -20.69 -12.29
C THR A 294 8.39 -20.70 -11.43
N ARG A 295 8.57 -21.74 -10.61
CA ARG A 295 9.73 -21.79 -9.73
C ARG A 295 11.05 -21.88 -10.49
N VAL A 296 12.03 -21.08 -10.07
CA VAL A 296 13.40 -21.07 -10.58
C VAL A 296 14.31 -21.87 -9.62
N GLY A 297 15.34 -22.53 -10.16
CA GLY A 297 16.38 -23.21 -9.38
C GLY A 297 16.05 -24.58 -8.79
N ASP A 298 14.85 -24.81 -8.24
CA ASP A 298 14.56 -26.06 -7.51
C ASP A 298 14.03 -27.21 -8.38
N TYR A 299 13.95 -27.00 -9.70
CA TYR A 299 13.91 -28.09 -10.69
C TYR A 299 15.29 -28.75 -10.90
N CYS A 300 16.23 -28.56 -9.97
CA CYS A 300 17.42 -29.40 -9.84
C CYS A 300 17.22 -30.56 -8.84
N GLY A 301 16.11 -30.58 -8.06
CA GLY A 301 15.81 -31.64 -7.08
C GLY A 301 16.94 -31.86 -6.07
N ASP A 302 16.95 -32.97 -5.33
CA ASP A 302 18.03 -33.36 -4.40
C ASP A 302 19.42 -33.60 -5.08
N ALA A 303 19.70 -33.02 -6.25
CA ALA A 303 21.01 -33.05 -6.88
C ALA A 303 21.92 -32.01 -6.19
N GLY A 304 22.80 -32.51 -5.31
CA GLY A 304 23.70 -31.71 -4.49
C GLY A 304 24.48 -30.65 -5.27
N CYS A 305 24.28 -29.39 -4.89
CA CYS A 305 25.21 -28.30 -5.13
C CYS A 305 26.39 -28.46 -4.17
N ASP A 306 27.62 -28.53 -4.70
CA ASP A 306 28.82 -28.54 -3.87
C ASP A 306 29.14 -27.12 -3.34
N ALA A 307 29.95 -27.03 -2.27
CA ALA A 307 30.21 -25.83 -1.47
C ALA A 307 30.89 -24.64 -2.20
N ASP A 308 31.16 -24.77 -3.50
CA ASP A 308 31.75 -23.75 -4.37
C ASP A 308 30.72 -23.17 -5.37
N GLU A 309 29.41 -23.36 -5.13
CA GLU A 309 28.28 -22.80 -5.92
C GLU A 309 28.23 -23.19 -7.41
N THR A 310 28.96 -24.22 -7.85
CA THR A 310 28.89 -24.71 -9.23
C THR A 310 27.74 -25.71 -9.41
N CYS A 311 26.59 -25.24 -9.88
CA CYS A 311 25.42 -26.05 -10.23
C CYS A 311 25.59 -26.67 -11.64
N THR A 312 26.22 -27.84 -11.75
CA THR A 312 26.50 -28.49 -13.06
C THR A 312 25.27 -29.16 -13.72
N THR A 313 24.11 -29.15 -13.06
CA THR A 313 22.88 -29.81 -13.55
C THR A 313 21.65 -28.91 -13.55
N CYS A 314 21.78 -27.62 -13.22
CA CYS A 314 20.70 -26.69 -13.52
C CYS A 314 20.73 -26.39 -15.03
N PRO A 315 19.57 -26.24 -15.70
CA PRO A 315 19.56 -25.78 -17.09
C PRO A 315 20.48 -24.58 -17.19
N GLU A 316 21.42 -24.58 -18.14
CA GLU A 316 22.45 -23.54 -18.27
C GLU A 316 21.90 -22.14 -18.55
N ASP A 317 20.58 -22.00 -18.62
CA ASP A 317 19.87 -20.76 -18.91
C ASP A 317 18.95 -20.43 -17.73
N CYS A 318 19.37 -19.42 -16.94
CA CYS A 318 18.53 -18.70 -15.98
C CYS A 318 17.35 -18.09 -16.76
N PRO A 319 16.07 -18.38 -16.39
CA PRO A 319 14.93 -17.73 -17.03
C PRO A 319 14.61 -16.40 -16.33
N PRO A 320 14.20 -15.36 -17.08
CA PRO A 320 14.14 -15.32 -18.54
C PRO A 320 15.54 -15.25 -19.17
N ALA A 321 15.70 -15.86 -20.36
CA ALA A 321 16.99 -15.89 -21.06
C ALA A 321 17.43 -14.52 -21.62
N ASP A 322 16.56 -13.52 -21.52
CA ASP A 322 16.78 -12.14 -21.94
C ASP A 322 16.35 -11.22 -20.78
N GLU A 323 17.13 -10.17 -20.52
CA GLU A 323 16.86 -9.11 -19.53
C GLU A 323 15.49 -8.44 -19.70
N VAL A 324 14.77 -8.20 -18.60
CA VAL A 324 13.53 -7.42 -18.60
C VAL A 324 13.81 -5.97 -18.23
N ALA A 325 13.92 -5.13 -19.27
CA ALA A 325 14.27 -3.73 -19.13
C ALA A 325 13.46 -2.97 -18.05
N GLY A 326 14.18 -2.33 -17.13
CA GLY A 326 13.63 -1.36 -16.17
C GLY A 326 12.99 -1.97 -14.92
N ASN A 327 13.11 -3.28 -14.68
CA ASN A 327 12.68 -3.90 -13.42
C ASN A 327 13.74 -3.80 -12.29
N GLY A 328 14.97 -3.43 -12.63
CA GLY A 328 16.09 -3.27 -11.69
C GLY A 328 16.57 -4.59 -11.08
N ILE A 329 16.40 -5.70 -11.81
CA ILE A 329 16.81 -7.06 -11.45
C ILE A 329 17.73 -7.58 -12.56
N ASP A 330 18.69 -8.42 -12.19
CA ASP A 330 19.54 -9.20 -13.09
C ASP A 330 18.79 -10.50 -13.40
N ASP A 331 18.08 -10.51 -14.52
CA ASP A 331 17.12 -11.55 -14.89
C ASP A 331 17.77 -12.73 -15.63
N ASP A 332 18.85 -12.46 -16.36
CA ASP A 332 19.61 -13.47 -17.11
C ASP A 332 20.81 -14.04 -16.33
N CYS A 333 21.02 -13.52 -15.11
CA CYS A 333 22.06 -13.94 -14.19
C CYS A 333 23.50 -13.66 -14.72
N ASP A 334 23.69 -12.70 -15.63
CA ASP A 334 25.01 -12.34 -16.17
C ASP A 334 25.82 -11.39 -15.26
N GLY A 335 25.18 -10.88 -14.20
CA GLY A 335 25.78 -9.96 -13.23
C GLY A 335 25.59 -8.47 -13.56
N VAL A 336 24.80 -8.12 -14.57
CA VAL A 336 24.54 -6.76 -15.04
C VAL A 336 23.06 -6.42 -14.89
N ILE A 337 22.74 -5.46 -14.02
CA ILE A 337 21.39 -4.89 -13.90
C ILE A 337 21.25 -3.77 -14.94
N ASP A 338 20.30 -3.86 -15.87
CA ASP A 338 20.02 -2.77 -16.80
C ASP A 338 19.17 -1.65 -16.15
N GLU A 339 19.74 -0.44 -16.06
CA GLU A 339 18.99 0.77 -15.77
C GLU A 339 18.50 1.37 -17.11
N SER A 340 17.18 1.32 -17.31
CA SER A 340 16.43 1.49 -18.55
C SER A 340 16.56 2.80 -19.35
N ASP A 341 17.78 3.31 -19.60
CA ASP A 341 18.00 4.59 -20.29
C ASP A 341 19.16 4.60 -21.31
N ASP A 342 19.57 3.47 -21.90
CA ASP A 342 20.49 3.51 -23.04
C ASP A 342 19.76 3.71 -24.38
N THR A 343 19.50 4.97 -24.74
CA THR A 343 19.24 5.34 -26.14
C THR A 343 20.50 5.09 -26.96
N GLY A 344 20.57 3.91 -27.58
CA GLY A 344 21.76 3.33 -28.18
C GLY A 344 22.71 4.27 -28.93
N GLU A 345 24.00 4.10 -28.66
CA GLU A 345 25.06 4.50 -29.58
C GLU A 345 25.16 3.50 -30.75
N PRO A 346 25.38 3.97 -31.99
CA PRO A 346 25.53 3.08 -33.13
C PRO A 346 26.87 2.34 -33.09
N PRO A 347 26.97 1.14 -33.71
CA PRO A 347 28.15 0.31 -33.59
C PRO A 347 29.35 0.98 -34.26
N VAL A 348 30.44 1.16 -33.50
CA VAL A 348 31.75 1.47 -34.07
C VAL A 348 32.34 0.20 -34.68
N ASP A 349 32.57 0.32 -35.99
CA ASP A 349 33.15 -0.66 -36.90
C ASP A 349 34.57 -1.09 -36.50
N SER A 350 34.84 -2.33 -36.88
CA SER A 350 36.02 -3.18 -36.76
C SER A 350 37.40 -2.56 -37.03
N GLY A 351 38.43 -3.04 -36.31
CA GLY A 351 39.82 -2.70 -36.60
C GLY A 351 40.92 -3.34 -35.72
N SER A 352 41.18 -4.63 -35.93
CA SER A 352 42.51 -5.29 -35.99
C SER A 352 43.68 -4.90 -35.03
N MET A 353 44.14 -5.94 -34.31
CA MET A 353 45.54 -6.33 -33.97
C MET A 353 46.49 -5.34 -33.27
N GLY A 354 47.01 -5.78 -32.12
CA GLY A 354 48.28 -5.27 -31.57
C GLY A 354 48.66 -5.91 -30.24
N THR A 355 49.48 -6.96 -30.31
CA THR A 355 50.23 -7.56 -29.20
C THR A 355 51.16 -6.54 -28.52
N THR A 356 51.35 -6.58 -27.21
CA THR A 356 52.67 -6.81 -26.54
C THR A 356 52.54 -6.77 -25.01
N ASP A 357 53.27 -7.70 -24.40
CA ASP A 357 53.60 -7.82 -22.98
C ASP A 357 54.24 -6.56 -22.39
N ASP A 358 54.04 -6.32 -21.09
CA ASP A 358 55.12 -6.02 -20.12
C ASP A 358 54.54 -5.78 -18.70
N ASP A 359 54.75 -6.77 -17.83
CA ASP A 359 54.91 -6.63 -16.36
C ASP A 359 56.42 -6.37 -16.08
N PRO A 360 56.96 -6.09 -14.86
CA PRO A 360 56.44 -5.56 -13.57
C PRO A 360 57.46 -4.46 -13.02
N PRO A 361 57.75 -4.19 -11.71
CA PRO A 361 57.29 -4.77 -10.44
C PRO A 361 57.04 -3.84 -9.23
N ALA A 362 56.48 -4.50 -8.20
CA ALA A 362 56.29 -4.23 -6.78
C ALA A 362 57.28 -3.34 -6.02
N SER A 363 56.82 -2.78 -4.88
CA SER A 363 57.36 -2.93 -3.48
C SER A 363 56.58 -1.97 -2.50
N PRO A 364 56.76 -1.96 -1.16
CA PRO A 364 55.82 -2.54 -0.18
C PRO A 364 55.40 -1.60 1.00
N ASP A 365 54.39 -2.02 1.79
CA ASP A 365 54.12 -1.92 3.27
C ASP A 365 54.81 -0.86 4.20
N PRO A 366 54.40 -0.64 5.49
CA PRO A 366 53.35 -1.26 6.34
C PRO A 366 52.61 -0.31 7.35
N ALA A 367 51.85 -0.93 8.27
CA ALA A 367 51.64 -0.57 9.70
C ALA A 367 50.52 0.44 10.02
N ASP A 368 49.76 0.38 11.12
CA ASP A 368 49.55 -0.51 12.27
C ASP A 368 48.39 0.16 13.06
N ASP A 369 47.93 -0.46 14.15
CA ASP A 369 47.02 0.01 15.20
C ASP A 369 45.58 -0.55 15.16
N THR A 370 45.32 -1.71 15.78
CA THR A 370 45.17 -2.00 17.23
C THR A 370 43.79 -1.67 17.84
N ALA A 371 42.89 -2.67 17.75
CA ALA A 371 42.21 -3.36 18.86
C ALA A 371 41.11 -2.63 19.72
N PRO A 372 40.30 -3.34 20.56
CA PRO A 372 39.34 -4.41 20.23
C PRO A 372 38.02 -4.29 21.11
N PRO A 373 37.29 -5.34 21.57
CA PRO A 373 35.82 -5.35 21.58
C PRO A 373 35.19 -5.39 23.00
N ALA A 374 33.87 -5.38 23.10
CA ALA A 374 33.15 -5.85 24.29
C ALA A 374 31.92 -6.63 23.79
N ALA A 375 31.89 -7.96 23.82
CA ALA A 375 31.89 -8.90 24.95
C ALA A 375 30.59 -8.89 25.76
N SER A 376 30.03 -10.09 25.79
CA SER A 376 28.79 -10.58 26.38
C SER A 376 28.76 -10.54 27.90
N SER A 377 27.55 -10.67 28.45
CA SER A 377 27.36 -11.41 29.70
C SER A 377 25.97 -12.05 29.72
N ASP A 378 25.98 -13.37 29.74
CA ASP A 378 24.86 -14.27 30.03
C ASP A 378 24.29 -14.06 31.44
N VAL A 379 22.97 -14.21 31.58
CA VAL A 379 22.34 -14.76 32.79
C VAL A 379 21.26 -15.73 32.36
N ASP A 380 21.49 -16.99 32.68
CA ASP A 380 20.61 -18.14 32.54
C ASP A 380 19.95 -18.43 33.90
N GLU A 381 18.64 -18.67 33.93
CA GLU A 381 17.97 -19.71 34.74
C GLU A 381 16.43 -19.71 34.52
N GLY A 382 15.92 -20.76 33.87
CA GLY A 382 14.88 -21.61 34.47
C GLY A 382 13.38 -21.37 34.21
N GLY A 383 12.90 -21.78 33.02
CA GLY A 383 11.74 -22.67 32.78
C GLY A 383 10.31 -22.37 33.30
N SER A 384 9.34 -22.23 32.38
CA SER A 384 8.10 -23.04 32.30
C SER A 384 7.19 -22.66 31.11
N THR A 385 7.04 -23.60 30.18
CA THR A 385 5.84 -23.95 29.38
C THR A 385 4.99 -22.87 28.68
N GLY A 386 5.18 -22.77 27.36
CA GLY A 386 4.14 -22.84 26.32
C GLY A 386 3.00 -21.83 26.31
N ASP A 387 3.07 -20.86 25.39
CA ASP A 387 1.91 -20.48 24.58
C ASP A 387 2.37 -20.01 23.19
N LYS A 388 1.62 -20.39 22.14
CA LYS A 388 1.90 -20.05 20.74
C LYS A 388 1.16 -18.76 20.36
N GLY A 389 1.87 -17.86 19.68
CA GLY A 389 1.27 -16.74 18.94
C GLY A 389 1.19 -15.43 19.72
N GLY A 390 2.13 -14.52 19.47
CA GLY A 390 2.04 -13.14 19.92
C GLY A 390 3.19 -12.30 19.38
N CYS A 391 2.89 -11.25 18.62
CA CYS A 391 3.83 -10.17 18.33
C CYS A 391 4.30 -9.57 19.65
N ALA A 392 5.55 -9.86 20.02
CA ALA A 392 6.19 -9.38 21.23
C ALA A 392 6.80 -7.99 21.02
N THR A 393 6.67 -7.16 22.05
CA THR A 393 7.13 -5.76 22.13
C THR A 393 8.61 -5.63 22.49
N VAL A 394 9.33 -4.69 21.85
CA VAL A 394 10.53 -4.03 22.39
C VAL A 394 10.51 -2.55 21.95
N GLY A 395 10.66 -1.59 22.87
CA GLY A 395 10.70 -0.14 22.59
C GLY A 395 12.12 0.45 22.54
N PRO A 396 12.30 1.79 22.60
CA PRO A 396 11.90 2.79 21.60
C PRO A 396 13.09 3.70 21.18
N VAL A 397 13.06 4.28 19.96
CA VAL A 397 13.70 5.59 19.69
C VAL A 397 13.03 6.29 18.48
N GLY A 398 12.51 7.51 18.66
CA GLY A 398 12.40 8.53 17.61
C GLY A 398 11.07 8.68 16.83
N GLY A 399 10.09 9.39 17.42
CA GLY A 399 9.12 10.24 16.71
C GLY A 399 8.01 9.58 15.87
N LEU A 400 6.95 9.07 16.50
CA LEU A 400 5.74 8.60 15.82
C LEU A 400 4.59 9.61 15.95
N ALA A 401 4.00 10.01 14.83
CA ALA A 401 2.69 10.66 14.81
C ALA A 401 1.64 9.69 15.37
N SER A 402 0.76 10.18 16.24
CA SER A 402 -0.24 9.37 16.95
C SER A 402 -1.64 9.56 16.35
N LEU A 403 -2.40 8.48 16.21
CA LEU A 403 -3.82 8.55 15.81
C LEU A 403 -4.70 8.22 17.02
N LEU A 404 -5.57 9.14 17.41
CA LEU A 404 -6.57 8.88 18.45
C LEU A 404 -7.96 8.77 17.83
N LEU A 405 -8.51 7.56 17.86
CA LEU A 405 -9.88 7.25 17.49
C LEU A 405 -10.75 7.29 18.75
N LEU A 406 -11.69 8.24 18.81
CA LEU A 406 -12.64 8.30 19.91
C LEU A 406 -14.06 8.02 19.43
N TRP A 407 -14.69 7.03 20.04
CA TRP A 407 -16.12 6.80 19.97
C TRP A 407 -16.78 7.21 21.30
N VAL A 408 -17.80 8.07 21.22
CA VAL A 408 -18.55 8.53 22.40
C VAL A 408 -20.02 8.15 22.28
N GLY A 409 -20.43 7.10 22.99
CA GLY A 409 -21.83 6.79 23.26
C GLY A 409 -22.30 7.48 24.54
N VAL A 410 -22.87 8.69 24.45
CA VAL A 410 -23.32 9.43 25.64
C VAL A 410 -24.63 8.84 26.19
N GLY A 411 -24.52 7.89 27.12
CA GLY A 411 -25.63 7.44 27.96
C GLY A 411 -25.94 8.46 29.07
N ARG A 412 -27.23 8.71 29.37
CA ARG A 412 -27.66 9.53 30.51
C ARG A 412 -27.06 9.02 31.83
N ARG A 413 -26.03 9.69 32.35
CA ARG A 413 -25.80 10.03 33.78
C ARG A 413 -24.47 10.78 33.95
N MET A 414 -24.50 12.12 33.88
CA MET A 414 -23.64 12.90 34.78
C MET A 414 -24.28 12.79 36.18
N ARG A 415 -23.82 11.83 36.99
CA ARG A 415 -23.91 12.01 38.44
C ARG A 415 -22.82 13.02 38.79
N ARG A 416 -23.23 14.23 39.18
CA ARG A 416 -22.37 15.14 39.96
C ARG A 416 -21.86 14.35 41.17
N GLY A 417 -20.56 14.12 41.22
CA GLY A 417 -19.88 13.59 42.39
C GLY A 417 -19.52 14.73 43.34
N SER A 418 -20.12 14.63 44.54
CA SER A 418 -19.85 15.32 45.82
C SER A 418 -19.39 16.77 45.81
#